data_AF-A0A656QDM6-F1
#
_entry.id   AF-A0A656QDM6-F1
#
_cell.length_a   1.000
_cell.length_b   1.000
_cell.length_c   1.000
_cell.angle_alpha   90.00
_cell.angle_beta   90.00
_cell.angle_gamma   90.00
#
_symmetry.space_group_name_H-M   'P 1'
#
loop_
_entity.id
_entity.type
_entity.pdbx_description
1 polymer ?
#
loop_
_entity_poly.entity_id
_entity_poly.type
_entity_poly.pdbx_seq_one_letter_code
_entity_poly.pdbx_strand_id
1 'polypeptide(L)'
;MENEFEELLLAQANDNLARMGRLIRVQEELIKDMQERGGDTSMALYLLALIRETELTISQNRQQILAAIELERRIRTQSVQPDLTGRF
;
A
#
# COMPACT_ATOMS: atom_id res chain seq x y z
N MET A 1 22.38 -6.35 7.95
CA MET A 1 21.62 -5.75 9.08
C MET A 1 20.68 -4.63 8.63
N GLU A 2 21.13 -3.45 8.15
CA GLU A 2 20.18 -2.39 7.70
C GLU A 2 19.31 -2.80 6.49
N ASN A 3 19.90 -3.37 5.44
CA ASN A 3 19.13 -3.86 4.27
C ASN A 3 18.11 -4.96 4.60
N GLU A 4 18.46 -5.88 5.50
CA GLU A 4 17.56 -7.00 5.88
C GLU A 4 16.36 -6.48 6.69
N PHE A 5 16.56 -5.42 7.47
CA PHE A 5 15.50 -4.77 8.24
C PHE A 5 14.56 -3.97 7.33
N GLU A 6 15.09 -3.24 6.34
CA GLU A 6 14.28 -2.54 5.33
C GLU A 6 13.47 -3.52 4.46
N GLU A 7 14.06 -4.65 4.04
CA GLU A 7 13.34 -5.71 3.32
C GLU A 7 12.23 -6.35 4.15
N LEU A 8 12.45 -6.53 5.45
CA LEU A 8 11.44 -7.02 6.38
C LEU A 8 10.25 -6.05 6.51
N LEU A 9 10.53 -4.75 6.65
CA LEU A 9 9.48 -3.71 6.73
C LEU A 9 8.66 -3.65 5.42
N LEU A 10 9.33 -3.81 4.28
CA LEU A 10 8.70 -3.88 2.97
C LEU A 10 7.79 -5.10 2.81
N ALA A 11 8.26 -6.27 3.23
CA ALA A 11 7.47 -7.50 3.23
C ALA A 11 6.22 -7.35 4.13
N GLN A 12 6.38 -6.81 5.33
CA GLN A 12 5.27 -6.55 6.25
C GLN A 12 4.26 -5.55 5.68
N ALA A 13 4.72 -4.48 5.02
CA ALA A 13 3.84 -3.52 4.36
C ALA A 13 3.02 -4.20 3.24
N ASN A 14 3.65 -5.02 2.40
CA ASN A 14 2.97 -5.77 1.35
C ASN A 14 1.93 -6.76 1.90
N ASP A 15 2.28 -7.47 2.98
CA ASP A 15 1.37 -8.41 3.65
C ASP A 15 0.15 -7.69 4.24
N ASN A 16 0.37 -6.52 4.85
CA ASN A 16 -0.71 -5.69 5.39
C ASN A 16 -1.63 -5.17 4.28
N LEU A 17 -1.07 -4.69 3.16
CA LEU A 17 -1.85 -4.27 1.98
C LEU A 17 -2.70 -5.43 1.44
N ALA A 18 -2.10 -6.62 1.31
CA ALA A 18 -2.82 -7.81 0.85
C ALA A 18 -3.93 -8.24 1.82
N ARG A 19 -3.72 -8.09 3.13
CA ARG A 19 -4.73 -8.38 4.16
C ARG A 19 -5.89 -7.40 4.10
N MET A 20 -5.62 -6.10 3.93
CA MET A 20 -6.66 -5.10 3.77
C MET A 20 -7.52 -5.35 2.53
N GLY A 21 -6.90 -5.69 1.39
CA GLY A 21 -7.65 -6.03 0.17
C GLY A 21 -8.50 -7.32 0.29
N ARG A 22 -8.20 -8.23 1.23
CA ARG A 22 -9.09 -9.36 1.55
C ARG A 22 -10.26 -8.94 2.42
N LEU A 23 -10.03 -8.10 3.44
CA LEU A 23 -11.08 -7.60 4.32
C LEU A 23 -12.12 -6.77 3.57
N ILE A 24 -11.66 -5.94 2.63
CA ILE A 24 -12.51 -5.15 1.76
C ILE A 24 -13.47 -6.04 0.96
N ARG A 25 -12.96 -7.07 0.28
CA ARG A 25 -13.80 -8.02 -0.48
C ARG A 25 -14.86 -8.70 0.39
N VAL A 26 -14.51 -9.12 1.60
CA VAL A 26 -15.46 -9.69 2.55
C VAL A 26 -16.55 -8.68 2.93
N GLN A 27 -16.19 -7.41 3.11
CA GLN A 27 -17.17 -6.36 3.40
C GLN A 27 -18.07 -6.05 2.20
N GLU A 28 -17.56 -6.08 0.97
CA GLU A 28 -18.37 -5.96 -0.24
C GLU A 28 -19.39 -7.09 -0.38
N GLU A 29 -18.98 -8.33 -0.10
CA GLU A 29 -19.88 -9.49 -0.08
C GLU A 29 -20.98 -9.35 0.98
N LEU A 30 -20.62 -8.93 2.20
CA LEU A 30 -21.60 -8.68 3.27
C LEU A 30 -22.61 -7.60 2.90
N ILE A 31 -22.18 -6.52 2.25
CA ILE A 31 -23.06 -5.46 1.77
C ILE A 31 -24.03 -5.99 0.73
N LYS A 32 -23.55 -6.81 -0.20
CA LYS A 32 -24.39 -7.43 -1.23
C LYS A 32 -25.44 -8.34 -0.60
N ASP A 33 -25.03 -9.18 0.36
CA ASP A 33 -25.94 -10.01 1.16
C ASP A 33 -27.00 -9.17 1.92
N MET A 34 -26.61 -8.01 2.45
CA MET A 34 -27.54 -7.08 3.12
C MET A 34 -28.56 -6.48 2.16
N GLN A 35 -28.14 -6.13 0.94
CA GLN A 35 -29.05 -5.64 -0.12
C GLN A 35 -30.05 -6.71 -0.54
N GLU A 36 -29.58 -7.95 -0.76
CA GLU A 36 -30.42 -9.07 -1.20
C GLU A 36 -31.45 -9.49 -0.13
N ARG A 37 -31.14 -9.33 1.16
CA ARG A 37 -32.04 -9.65 2.27
C ARG A 37 -33.02 -8.52 2.63
N GLY A 38 -33.03 -7.42 1.90
CA GLY A 38 -33.93 -6.28 2.17
C GLY A 38 -33.53 -5.44 3.38
N GLY A 39 -32.25 -5.46 3.77
CA GLY A 39 -31.71 -4.54 4.77
C GLY A 39 -31.66 -3.09 4.25
N ASP A 40 -31.35 -2.15 5.15
CA ASP A 40 -31.25 -0.72 4.80
C ASP A 40 -30.21 -0.49 3.69
N THR A 41 -30.73 -0.39 2.47
CA THR A 41 -29.93 -0.33 1.23
C THR A 41 -29.09 0.95 1.21
N SER A 42 -29.52 2.01 1.89
CA SER A 42 -28.77 3.26 2.03
C SER A 42 -27.51 3.05 2.86
N MET A 43 -27.60 2.31 3.98
CA MET A 43 -26.45 1.95 4.80
C MET A 43 -25.49 1.02 4.04
N ALA A 44 -26.03 0.04 3.29
CA ALA A 44 -25.23 -0.86 2.47
C ALA A 44 -24.44 -0.11 1.39
N LEU A 45 -25.07 0.84 0.70
CA LEU A 45 -24.41 1.70 -0.30
C LEU A 45 -23.38 2.65 0.33
N TYR A 46 -23.66 3.19 1.52
CA TYR A 46 -22.72 4.03 2.25
C TYR A 46 -21.45 3.26 2.67
N LEU A 47 -21.62 2.05 3.20
CA LEU A 47 -20.48 1.18 3.54
C LEU A 47 -19.67 0.83 2.29
N LEU A 48 -20.31 0.61 1.14
CA LEU A 48 -19.61 0.32 -0.11
C LEU A 48 -18.76 1.50 -0.58
N ALA A 49 -19.26 2.73 -0.42
CA ALA A 49 -18.52 3.93 -0.75
C ALA A 49 -17.26 4.09 0.13
N LEU A 50 -17.39 3.86 1.44
CA LEU A 50 -16.25 3.92 2.37
C LEU A 50 -15.19 2.85 2.07
N ILE A 51 -15.61 1.66 1.67
CA ILE A 51 -14.71 0.57 1.27
C ILE A 51 -13.90 0.97 0.04
N ARG A 52 -14.55 1.50 -0.99
CA ARG A 52 -13.88 1.98 -2.21
C ARG A 52 -12.90 3.12 -1.93
N GLU A 53 -13.26 4.04 -1.03
CA GLU A 53 -12.36 5.10 -0.59
C GLU A 53 -11.13 4.52 0.11
N THR A 54 -11.34 3.52 0.98
CA THR A 54 -10.27 2.80 1.66
C THR A 54 -9.33 2.10 0.68
N GLU A 55 -9.86 1.42 -0.35
CA GLU A 55 -9.04 0.81 -1.42
C GLU A 55 -8.19 1.83 -2.15
N LEU A 56 -8.78 2.98 -2.49
CA LEU A 56 -8.08 4.05 -3.19
C LEU A 56 -6.92 4.58 -2.35
N THR A 57 -7.15 4.86 -1.06
CA THR A 57 -6.11 5.32 -0.14
C THR A 57 -4.99 4.30 0.03
N ILE A 58 -5.32 3.02 0.18
CA ILE A 58 -4.35 1.92 0.26
C ILE A 58 -3.49 1.85 -1.00
N SER A 59 -4.12 1.97 -2.18
CA SER A 59 -3.42 1.97 -3.47
C SER A 59 -2.47 3.16 -3.61
N GLN A 60 -2.92 4.36 -3.22
CA GLN A 60 -2.09 5.58 -3.23
C GLN A 60 -0.90 5.46 -2.27
N ASN A 61 -1.12 4.96 -1.05
CA ASN A 61 -0.06 4.75 -0.07
C ASN A 61 0.98 3.76 -0.59
N ARG A 62 0.55 2.67 -1.24
CA ARG A 62 1.47 1.72 -1.88
C ARG A 62 2.35 2.39 -2.95
N GLN A 63 1.76 3.23 -3.80
CA GLN A 63 2.50 3.96 -4.82
C GLN A 63 3.53 4.93 -4.21
N GLN A 64 3.16 5.65 -3.16
CA GLN A 64 4.06 6.57 -2.46
C GLN A 64 5.24 5.84 -1.80
N ILE A 65 4.99 4.70 -1.16
CA ILE A 65 6.05 3.86 -0.57
C ILE A 65 7.04 3.39 -1.64
N LEU A 66 6.52 2.85 -2.75
CA LEU A 66 7.38 2.41 -3.86
C LEU A 66 8.20 3.56 -4.46
N ALA A 67 7.60 4.75 -4.61
CA ALA A 67 8.30 5.93 -5.10
C ALA A 67 9.39 6.40 -4.13
N ALA A 68 9.14 6.37 -2.82
CA ALA A 68 10.11 6.74 -1.79
C ALA A 68 11.33 5.80 -1.78
N ILE A 69 11.11 4.49 -1.90
CA ILE A 69 12.18 3.49 -1.97
C ILE A 69 13.06 3.68 -3.21
N GLU A 70 12.44 3.95 -4.36
CA GLU A 70 13.16 4.21 -5.60
C GLU A 70 13.99 5.50 -5.50
N LEU A 71 13.44 6.55 -4.90
CA LEU A 71 14.17 7.80 -4.64
C LEU A 71 15.39 7.56 -3.73
N GLU A 72 15.21 6.80 -2.65
CA GLU A 72 16.29 6.48 -1.72
C GLU A 72 17.42 5.71 -2.42
N ARG A 73 17.09 4.71 -3.24
CA ARG A 73 18.07 3.96 -4.04
C ARG A 73 18.87 4.86 -4.96
N ARG A 74 18.23 5.84 -5.61
CA ARG A 74 18.90 6.83 -6.46
C ARG A 74 19.85 7.73 -5.69
N ILE A 75 19.42 8.22 -4.52
CA ILE A 75 20.28 9.05 -3.65
C ILE A 75 21.51 8.24 -3.24
N ARG A 76 21.33 7.01 -2.76
CA ARG A 76 22.44 6.13 -2.34
C ARG A 76 23.40 5.80 -3.49
N THR A 77 22.90 5.61 -4.72
CA THR A 77 23.78 5.33 -5.87
C THR A 77 24.56 6.56 -6.35
N GLN A 78 23.97 7.76 -6.25
CA GLN A 78 24.66 9.01 -6.61
C GLN A 78 25.73 9.40 -5.58
N SER A 79 25.54 9.08 -4.31
CA SER A 79 26.54 9.32 -3.25
C SER A 79 27.79 8.44 -3.35
N VAL A 80 27.83 7.44 -4.25
CA VAL A 80 28.97 6.52 -4.48
C VAL A 80 29.65 6.82 -5.82
N GLN A 81 29.72 8.08 -6.26
CA GLN A 81 30.69 8.44 -7.30
C GLN A 81 32.11 8.40 -6.70
N PRO A 82 33.00 7.49 -7.15
CA PRO A 82 34.40 7.58 -6.75
C PRO A 82 34.97 8.88 -7.30
N ASP A 83 35.68 9.63 -6.46
CA ASP A 83 36.46 10.78 -6.89
C ASP A 83 37.48 10.29 -7.94
N LEU A 84 37.18 10.57 -9.22
CA LEU A 84 38.03 10.25 -10.36
C LEU A 84 39.13 11.31 -10.56
N THR A 85 39.28 12.27 -9.64
CA THR A 85 40.37 13.25 -9.69
C THR A 85 41.61 12.70 -8.98
N GLY A 86 42.24 11.72 -9.61
CA GLY A 86 43.56 11.23 -9.19
C GLY A 86 44.62 12.32 -9.22
N ARG A 87 44.71 13.13 -8.16
CA ARG A 87 45.78 14.10 -7.91
C ARG A 87 46.47 13.74 -6.59
N PHE A 88 47.53 12.94 -6.72
CA PHE A 88 48.68 12.96 -5.82
C PHE A 88 49.86 13.60 -6.56
#